data_AF-I3MFE1-F1
#
_entry.id   AF-I3MFE1-F1
#
_cell.length_a   1.000
_cell.length_b   1.000
_cell.length_c   1.000
_cell.angle_alpha   90.00
_cell.angle_beta   90.00
_cell.angle_gamma   90.00
#
_symmetry.space_group_name_H-M   'P 1'
#
loop_
_entity.id
_entity.type
_entity.pdbx_description
1 polymer ?
#
loop_
_entity_poly.entity_id
_entity_poly.type
_entity_poly.pdbx_seq_one_letter_code
_entity_poly.pdbx_strand_id
1 'polypeptide(L)'
;MLKQIVIHRILLLFPNAIAHKCMLMLMFILVLGVIYFTSKGHTKFSFSLRNRIAKKQGETSPTETELRIKEILGRLDQLIPPRPFTHEDTTTSATHSTATILNPRDTYCRGDQLDILLEARDHLGRRKEYGGDF
;
A
#
# COMPACT_ATOMS: atom_id res chain seq x y z
N MET A 1 2.66 -23.38 43.03
CA MET A 1 3.79 -23.29 43.99
C MET A 1 5.17 -23.43 43.35
N LEU A 2 5.38 -24.39 42.43
CA LEU A 2 6.71 -24.63 41.83
C LEU A 2 7.27 -23.43 41.01
N LYS A 3 6.42 -22.69 40.29
CA LYS A 3 6.83 -21.54 39.46
C LYS A 3 7.38 -20.35 40.28
N GLN A 4 6.79 -20.04 41.43
CA GLN A 4 7.28 -18.96 42.30
C GLN A 4 8.66 -19.29 42.91
N ILE A 5 8.87 -20.55 43.31
CA ILE A 5 10.13 -21.01 43.90
C ILE A 5 11.27 -20.95 42.88
N VAL A 6 11.00 -21.28 41.62
CA VAL A 6 11.99 -21.23 40.54
C VAL A 6 12.38 -19.78 40.22
N ILE A 7 11.41 -18.86 40.14
CA ILE A 7 11.67 -17.43 39.90
C ILE A 7 12.50 -16.83 41.05
N HIS A 8 12.17 -17.17 42.29
CA HIS A 8 12.88 -16.67 43.46
C HIS A 8 14.34 -17.20 43.54
N ARG A 9 14.58 -18.45 43.12
CA ARG A 9 15.95 -19.01 43.03
C ARG A 9 16.79 -18.40 41.92
N ILE A 10 16.19 -18.06 40.77
CA ILE A 10 16.88 -17.35 39.68
C ILE A 10 17.26 -15.93 40.11
N LEU A 11 16.40 -15.28 40.90
CA LEU A 11 16.65 -13.95 41.47
C LEU A 11 17.84 -13.94 42.46
N LEU A 12 18.06 -15.04 43.17
CA LEU A 12 19.13 -15.20 44.17
C LEU A 12 20.51 -15.55 43.57
N LEU A 13 20.57 -15.99 42.31
CA LEU A 13 21.82 -16.37 41.64
C LEU A 13 22.72 -15.18 41.27
N PHE A 14 22.19 -13.96 41.28
CA PHE A 14 22.92 -12.74 40.94
C PHE A 14 22.69 -11.66 42.02
N PRO A 15 23.53 -11.59 43.08
CA PRO A 15 23.33 -10.69 44.22
C PRO A 15 23.50 -9.20 43.90
N ASN A 16 23.92 -8.87 42.68
CA ASN A 16 24.05 -7.50 42.23
C ASN A 16 22.71 -6.96 41.70
N ALA A 17 22.07 -6.07 42.46
CA ALA A 17 20.83 -5.40 42.07
C ALA A 17 20.93 -4.69 40.70
N ILE A 18 22.14 -4.24 40.33
CA ILE A 18 22.44 -3.66 39.02
C ILE A 18 22.37 -4.73 37.91
N ALA A 19 22.94 -5.91 38.14
CA ALA A 19 22.91 -7.01 37.17
C ALA A 19 21.46 -7.49 36.92
N HIS A 20 20.64 -7.54 37.96
CA HIS A 20 19.23 -7.88 37.83
C HIS A 20 18.45 -6.87 36.96
N LYS A 21 18.68 -5.56 37.18
CA LYS A 21 18.08 -4.50 36.34
C LYS A 21 18.54 -4.61 34.89
N CYS A 22 19.82 -4.88 34.64
CA CYS A 22 20.35 -5.07 33.29
C CYS A 22 19.73 -6.30 32.59
N MET A 23 19.58 -7.42 33.30
CA MET A 23 18.96 -8.63 32.74
C MET A 23 17.49 -8.42 32.37
N LEU A 24 16.72 -7.73 33.22
CA LEU A 24 15.33 -7.38 32.91
C LEU A 24 15.22 -6.45 31.71
N MET A 25 16.09 -5.45 31.61
CA MET A 25 16.16 -4.54 30.45
C MET A 25 16.48 -5.29 29.15
N LEU A 26 17.44 -6.23 29.18
CA LEU A 26 17.79 -7.05 28.03
C LEU A 26 16.61 -7.91 27.56
N MET A 27 15.91 -8.56 28.49
CA MET A 27 14.72 -9.35 28.18
C MET A 27 13.63 -8.50 27.53
N PHE A 28 13.41 -7.27 28.03
CA PHE A 28 12.41 -6.35 27.47
C PHE A 28 12.76 -5.93 26.03
N ILE A 29 14.03 -5.62 25.77
CA ILE A 29 14.52 -5.27 24.42
C ILE A 29 14.36 -6.43 23.45
N LEU A 30 14.66 -7.67 23.88
CA LEU A 30 14.48 -8.87 23.05
C LEU A 30 13.02 -9.11 22.69
N VAL A 31 12.10 -8.95 23.65
CA VAL A 31 10.66 -9.11 23.41
C VAL A 31 10.15 -8.05 22.42
N LEU A 32 10.52 -6.78 22.62
CA LEU A 32 10.18 -5.69 21.69
C LEU A 32 10.77 -5.93 20.29
N GLY A 33 12.00 -6.44 20.22
CA GLY A 33 12.66 -6.78 18.96
C GLY A 33 11.95 -7.87 18.17
N VAL A 34 11.47 -8.93 18.84
CA VAL A 34 10.69 -10.00 18.20
C VAL A 34 9.33 -9.49 17.71
N ILE A 35 8.64 -8.66 18.49
CA ILE A 35 7.37 -8.03 18.09
C ILE A 35 7.57 -7.09 16.88
N TYR A 36 8.62 -6.28 16.90
CA TYR A 36 8.97 -5.41 15.79
C TYR A 36 9.32 -6.20 14.52
N PHE A 37 10.07 -7.30 14.66
CA PHE A 37 10.46 -8.15 13.55
C PHE A 37 9.27 -8.91 12.95
N THR A 38 8.38 -9.45 13.79
CA THR A 38 7.11 -10.07 13.33
C THR A 38 6.18 -9.05 12.67
N SER A 39 6.13 -7.82 13.17
CA SER A 39 5.38 -6.72 12.55
C SER A 39 5.93 -6.32 11.17
N LYS A 40 7.26 -6.32 11.00
CA LYS A 40 7.93 -5.82 9.78
C LYS A 40 8.19 -6.91 8.72
N GLY A 41 8.33 -8.18 9.13
CA GLY A 41 8.81 -9.29 8.30
C GLY A 41 7.80 -9.84 7.29
N HIS A 42 6.50 -9.70 7.52
CA HIS A 42 5.48 -10.33 6.67
C HIS A 42 5.03 -9.47 5.48
N THR A 43 5.17 -8.14 5.54
CA THR A 43 4.63 -7.26 4.50
C THR A 43 5.53 -7.21 3.26
N LYS A 44 6.85 -7.16 3.43
CA LYS A 44 7.79 -7.04 2.29
C LYS A 44 8.09 -8.38 1.60
N PHE A 45 8.20 -9.47 2.34
CA PHE A 45 8.51 -10.79 1.77
C PHE A 45 7.33 -11.38 1.00
N SER A 46 6.11 -11.22 1.53
CA SER A 46 4.88 -11.68 0.86
C SER A 46 4.66 -10.95 -0.48
N PHE A 47 4.96 -9.65 -0.53
CA PHE A 47 4.83 -8.86 -1.76
C PHE A 47 5.83 -9.29 -2.85
N SER A 48 7.09 -9.55 -2.48
CA SER A 48 8.12 -10.00 -3.41
C SER A 48 7.81 -11.38 -4.01
N LEU A 49 7.32 -12.32 -3.19
CA LEU A 49 6.97 -13.67 -3.65
C LEU A 49 5.70 -13.64 -4.54
N ARG A 50 4.69 -12.84 -4.18
CA ARG A 50 3.46 -12.66 -4.97
C ARG A 50 3.75 -12.05 -6.35
N ASN A 51 4.63 -11.04 -6.43
CA ASN A 51 5.05 -10.47 -7.72
C ASN A 51 5.84 -11.47 -8.58
N ARG A 52 6.64 -12.37 -8.00
CA ARG A 52 7.35 -13.41 -8.75
C ARG A 52 6.43 -14.50 -9.29
N ILE A 53 5.42 -14.90 -8.53
CA ILE A 53 4.43 -15.90 -8.97
C ILE A 53 3.58 -15.32 -10.11
N ALA A 54 3.11 -14.07 -9.97
CA ALA A 54 2.40 -13.37 -11.03
C ALA A 54 3.24 -13.19 -12.31
N LYS A 55 4.55 -12.92 -12.15
CA LYS A 55 5.48 -12.78 -13.29
C LYS A 55 5.79 -14.12 -13.98
N LYS A 56 5.76 -15.25 -13.28
CA LYS A 56 6.06 -16.57 -13.86
C LYS A 56 4.90 -17.19 -14.65
N GLN A 57 3.67 -16.72 -14.45
CA GLN A 57 2.48 -17.21 -15.15
C GLN A 57 2.23 -16.53 -16.52
N GLY A 58 3.07 -15.58 -16.93
CA GLY A 58 2.84 -14.74 -18.11
C GLY A 58 3.81 -14.93 -19.28
N GLU A 59 4.31 -16.13 -19.51
CA GLU A 59 5.10 -16.46 -20.72
C GLU A 59 4.51 -17.68 -21.44
N THR A 60 3.20 -17.64 -21.68
CA THR A 60 2.57 -18.47 -22.70
C THR A 60 2.73 -17.77 -24.05
N SER A 61 3.10 -18.51 -25.10
CA SER A 61 3.07 -17.98 -26.46
C SER A 61 1.69 -17.40 -26.74
N PRO A 62 1.60 -16.22 -27.37
CA PRO A 62 0.32 -15.57 -27.56
C PRO A 62 -0.64 -16.49 -28.29
N THR A 63 -1.82 -16.69 -27.72
CA THR A 63 -2.87 -17.50 -28.34
C THR A 63 -3.31 -16.83 -29.64
N GLU A 64 -3.79 -17.59 -30.63
CA GLU A 64 -4.29 -17.04 -31.89
C GLU A 64 -5.30 -15.88 -31.67
N THR A 65 -6.15 -16.01 -30.65
CA THR A 65 -7.10 -14.96 -30.24
C THR A 65 -6.40 -13.68 -29.78
N GLU A 66 -5.31 -13.77 -29.02
CA GLU A 66 -4.55 -12.60 -28.57
C GLU A 66 -3.87 -11.89 -29.74
N LEU A 67 -3.39 -12.65 -30.74
CA LEU A 67 -2.86 -12.09 -31.98
C LEU A 67 -3.94 -11.35 -32.77
N ARG A 68 -5.14 -11.94 -32.91
CA ARG A 68 -6.29 -11.28 -33.56
C ARG A 68 -6.73 -10.02 -32.80
N ILE A 69 -6.78 -10.06 -31.47
CA ILE A 69 -7.10 -8.87 -30.65
C ILE A 69 -6.06 -7.78 -30.88
N LYS A 70 -4.77 -8.13 -30.87
CA LYS A 70 -3.68 -7.18 -31.11
C LYS A 70 -3.75 -6.57 -32.51
N GLU A 71 -4.10 -7.36 -33.51
CA GLU A 71 -4.31 -6.87 -34.88
C GLU A 71 -5.48 -5.88 -34.95
N ILE A 72 -6.63 -6.20 -34.34
CA ILE A 72 -7.80 -5.33 -34.29
C ILE A 72 -7.46 -4.02 -33.58
N LEU A 73 -6.78 -4.09 -32.42
CA LEU A 73 -6.33 -2.91 -31.68
C LEU A 73 -5.40 -2.04 -32.52
N GLY A 74 -4.45 -2.64 -33.25
CA GLY A 74 -3.55 -1.91 -34.13
C GLY A 74 -4.27 -1.22 -35.29
N ARG A 75 -5.30 -1.86 -35.88
CA ARG A 75 -6.13 -1.22 -36.90
C ARG A 75 -6.97 -0.08 -36.33
N LEU A 76 -7.55 -0.26 -35.14
CA LEU A 76 -8.31 0.79 -34.46
C LEU A 76 -7.44 2.01 -34.12
N ASP A 77 -6.22 1.78 -33.65
CA ASP A 77 -5.27 2.85 -33.31
C ASP A 77 -4.93 3.72 -34.53
N GLN A 78 -4.79 3.10 -35.71
CA GLN A 78 -4.58 3.83 -36.98
C GLN A 78 -5.78 4.67 -37.43
N LEU A 79 -7.00 4.33 -36.98
CA LEU A 79 -8.21 5.10 -37.29
C LEU A 79 -8.38 6.30 -36.35
N ILE A 80 -7.71 6.30 -35.19
CA ILE A 80 -7.75 7.41 -34.24
C ILE A 80 -6.77 8.48 -34.74
N PRO A 81 -7.24 9.68 -35.13
CA PRO A 81 -6.33 10.72 -35.56
C PRO A 81 -5.40 11.11 -34.40
N PRO A 82 -4.11 11.39 -34.66
CA PRO A 82 -3.23 11.90 -33.63
C PRO A 82 -3.82 13.20 -33.09
N ARG A 83 -4.14 13.21 -31.80
CA ARG A 83 -4.66 14.39 -31.09
C ARG A 83 -3.60 14.92 -30.14
N PRO A 84 -2.72 15.82 -30.61
CA PRO A 84 -1.75 16.45 -29.72
C PRO A 84 -2.50 17.28 -28.68
N PHE A 85 -2.19 17.03 -27.40
CA PHE A 85 -2.67 17.88 -26.33
C PHE A 85 -1.72 19.07 -26.20
N THR A 86 -2.10 20.21 -26.77
CA THR A 86 -1.27 21.43 -26.75
C THR A 86 -1.07 22.01 -25.35
N HIS A 87 -1.95 21.66 -24.41
CA HIS A 87 -1.93 22.18 -23.05
C HIS A 87 -2.06 21.07 -21.99
N GLU A 88 -1.35 19.95 -22.19
CA GLU A 88 -1.34 18.82 -21.24
C GLU A 88 -1.05 19.28 -19.81
N ASP A 89 -0.11 20.21 -19.63
CA ASP A 89 0.26 20.76 -18.31
C ASP A 89 -0.92 21.36 -17.55
N THR A 90 -1.92 21.88 -18.27
CA THR A 90 -3.12 22.51 -17.72
C THR A 90 -4.34 21.59 -17.66
N THR A 91 -4.23 20.39 -18.25
CA THR A 91 -5.27 19.35 -18.11
C THR A 91 -5.28 18.78 -16.70
N THR A 92 -6.40 18.18 -16.31
CA THR A 92 -6.53 17.58 -14.96
C THR A 92 -5.56 16.43 -14.79
N SER A 93 -4.71 16.55 -13.78
CA SER A 93 -3.84 15.48 -13.33
C SER A 93 -4.55 14.64 -12.28
N ALA A 94 -4.78 13.36 -12.59
CA ALA A 94 -5.28 12.41 -11.60
C ALA A 94 -4.28 12.22 -10.43
N THR A 95 -2.99 12.38 -10.69
CA THR A 95 -1.93 12.24 -9.68
C THR A 95 -1.93 13.38 -8.67
N HIS A 96 -2.20 14.61 -9.11
CA HIS A 96 -2.22 15.77 -8.22
C HIS A 96 -3.60 16.09 -7.66
N SER A 97 -4.67 15.57 -8.25
CA SER A 97 -6.02 15.78 -7.76
C SER A 97 -6.32 14.91 -6.54
N THR A 98 -7.17 15.41 -5.65
CA THR A 98 -7.58 14.70 -4.42
C THR A 98 -9.09 14.60 -4.33
N ALA A 99 -9.59 13.46 -3.85
CA ALA A 99 -11.00 13.25 -3.55
C ALA A 99 -11.12 12.79 -2.10
N THR A 100 -11.88 13.53 -1.29
CA THR A 100 -12.02 13.30 0.14
C THR A 100 -13.47 13.12 0.49
N ILE A 101 -13.81 12.03 1.18
CA ILE A 101 -15.14 11.86 1.75
C ILE A 101 -15.24 12.75 2.99
N LEU A 102 -16.20 13.68 3.02
CA LEU A 102 -16.32 14.66 4.10
C LEU A 102 -16.83 14.04 5.41
N ASN A 103 -17.67 13.00 5.31
CA ASN A 103 -18.33 12.36 6.44
C ASN A 103 -18.10 10.82 6.42
N PRO A 104 -16.85 10.33 6.55
CA PRO A 104 -16.54 8.91 6.43
C PRO A 104 -17.27 8.07 7.49
N ARG A 105 -17.88 6.96 7.05
CA ARG A 105 -18.53 5.94 7.89
C ARG A 105 -17.85 4.58 7.67
N ASP A 106 -17.98 3.68 8.64
CA ASP A 106 -17.43 2.33 8.54
C ASP A 106 -18.05 1.53 7.38
N THR A 107 -19.34 1.78 7.08
CA THR A 107 -20.07 1.15 5.98
C THR A 107 -21.05 2.13 5.33
N TYR A 108 -21.31 1.91 4.04
CA TYR A 108 -22.32 2.65 3.27
C TYR A 108 -23.26 1.66 2.59
N CYS A 109 -24.55 2.00 2.60
CA CYS A 109 -25.61 1.27 1.92
C CYS A 109 -26.04 1.98 0.65
N ARG A 110 -26.69 1.24 -0.25
CA ARG A 110 -27.29 1.83 -1.45
C ARG A 110 -28.39 2.80 -1.02
N GLY A 111 -28.30 4.04 -1.49
CA GLY A 111 -29.23 5.12 -1.14
C GLY A 111 -28.72 6.03 -0.02
N ASP A 112 -27.60 5.70 0.61
CA ASP A 112 -26.95 6.61 1.56
C ASP A 112 -26.40 7.85 0.84
N GLN A 113 -26.48 8.99 1.52
CA GLN A 113 -25.82 10.20 1.07
C GLN A 113 -24.32 10.12 1.37
N LEU A 114 -23.51 10.36 0.34
CA LEU A 114 -22.06 10.39 0.41
C LEU A 114 -21.57 11.73 -0.12
N ASP A 115 -21.05 12.57 0.77
CA ASP A 115 -20.50 13.88 0.40
C ASP A 115 -19.01 13.75 0.10
N ILE A 116 -18.61 14.10 -1.13
CA ILE A 116 -17.22 14.03 -1.60
C ILE A 116 -16.74 15.43 -1.96
N LEU A 117 -15.62 15.84 -1.38
CA LEU A 117 -14.87 17.01 -1.79
C LEU A 117 -13.84 16.60 -2.84
N LEU A 118 -14.00 17.08 -4.06
CA LEU A 118 -13.05 16.92 -5.16
C LEU A 118 -12.22 18.21 -5.33
N GLU A 119 -10.90 18.07 -5.23
CA GLU A 119 -9.94 19.14 -5.56
C GLU A 119 -9.20 18.77 -6.85
N ALA A 120 -9.73 19.21 -7.99
CA ALA A 120 -9.08 19.00 -9.27
C ALA A 120 -7.85 19.90 -9.42
N ARG A 121 -6.72 19.31 -9.83
CA ARG A 121 -5.46 20.01 -10.07
C ARG A 121 -4.88 19.69 -11.45
N ASP A 122 -4.06 20.60 -11.96
CA ASP A 122 -3.32 20.41 -13.21
C ASP A 122 -2.04 19.57 -13.02
N HIS A 123 -1.31 19.27 -14.10
CA HIS A 123 -0.04 18.54 -14.03
C HIS A 123 1.09 19.34 -13.36
N LEU A 124 0.87 20.62 -13.06
CA LEU A 124 1.78 21.47 -12.29
C LEU A 124 1.32 21.66 -10.83
N GLY A 125 0.26 20.95 -10.40
CA GLY A 125 -0.26 20.96 -9.04
C GLY A 125 -1.09 22.20 -8.68
N ARG A 126 -1.40 23.05 -9.66
CA ARG A 126 -2.27 24.22 -9.48
C ARG A 126 -3.71 23.78 -9.47
N ARG A 127 -4.56 24.48 -8.71
CA ARG A 127 -5.99 24.23 -8.72
C ARG A 127 -6.52 24.51 -10.12
N LYS A 128 -7.34 23.60 -10.65
CA LYS A 128 -7.93 23.76 -11.98
C LYS A 128 -8.90 24.94 -11.98
N GLU A 129 -8.72 25.85 -12.93
CA GLU A 129 -9.53 27.08 -13.05
C GLU A 129 -10.63 26.97 -14.11
N TYR A 130 -10.48 26.08 -15.08
CA TYR A 130 -11.42 25.91 -16.20
C TYR A 130 -11.60 24.42 -16.54
N GLY A 131 -12.78 24.02 -17.00
CA GLY A 131 -13.07 22.65 -17.44
C GLY A 131 -14.53 22.27 -17.21
N GLY A 132 -15.07 21.41 -18.07
CA GLY A 132 -16.48 20.99 -18.03
C GLY A 132 -16.78 19.75 -17.17
N ASP A 133 -15.74 19.06 -16.69
CA ASP A 133 -15.88 17.87 -15.86
C ASP A 133 -15.91 18.28 -14.38
N PHE A 134 -17.11 18.39 -13.82
CA PHE A 134 -17.39 18.32 -12.38
C PHE A 134 -18.66 17.50 -12.16
#